data_AF-A0A838EZW0-F1
#
_entry.id   AF-A0A838EZW0-F1
#
_cell.length_a   1.000
_cell.length_b   1.000
_cell.length_c   1.000
_cell.angle_alpha   90.00
_cell.angle_beta   90.00
_cell.angle_gamma   90.00
#
_symmetry.space_group_name_H-M   'P 1'
#
loop_
_entity.id
_entity.type
_entity.pdbx_description
1 polymer ?
#
loop_
_entity_poly.entity_id
_entity_poly.type
_entity_poly.pdbx_seq_one_letter_code
_entity_poly.pdbx_strand_id
1 'polypeptide(L)'
;GEIIPLKALNYMFEAFECDVVYIDYVVRGYTRLENGQKIYNDHYFNSIQDYIKKETLEKYQYRQDINMAHDNIWQTKLMVKPMGPENYLLDPNDKNHPEIDHKMELLNKEMREVFHLN
;
A
#
# COMPACT_ATOMS: atom_id res chain seq x y z
N GLY A 1 -26.67 0.35 0.31
CA GLY A 1 -25.47 1.20 0.23
C GLY A 1 -24.28 0.28 0.17
N GLU A 2 -23.50 0.34 -0.89
CA GLU A 2 -22.31 -0.50 -1.07
C GLU A 2 -21.14 0.09 -0.26
N ILE A 3 -20.96 -0.46 0.94
CA ILE A 3 -19.81 -0.14 1.80
C ILE A 3 -18.70 -1.13 1.44
N ILE A 4 -17.71 -0.67 0.69
CA ILE A 4 -16.47 -1.42 0.40
C ILE A 4 -15.36 -0.78 1.24
N PRO A 5 -14.70 -1.53 2.16
CA PRO A 5 -13.63 -1.00 3.02
C PRO A 5 -12.50 -0.30 2.25
N LEU A 6 -12.21 -0.74 1.03
CA LEU A 6 -11.17 -0.17 0.17
C LEU A 6 -11.39 1.31 -0.16
N LYS A 7 -12.63 1.81 -0.09
CA LYS A 7 -12.92 3.25 -0.28
C LYS A 7 -12.27 4.13 0.79
N ALA A 8 -11.95 3.58 1.96
CA ALA A 8 -11.27 4.30 3.04
C ALA A 8 -9.75 4.44 2.82
N LEU A 9 -9.17 3.74 1.84
CA LEU A 9 -7.72 3.72 1.63
C LEU A 9 -7.14 5.12 1.42
N ASN A 10 -7.79 5.95 0.61
CA ASN A 10 -7.29 7.31 0.36
C ASN A 10 -7.20 8.14 1.64
N TYR A 11 -8.18 8.01 2.53
CA TYR A 11 -8.13 8.65 3.84
C TYR A 11 -6.98 8.07 4.70
N MET A 12 -6.77 6.75 4.67
CA MET A 12 -5.67 6.12 5.41
C MET A 12 -4.29 6.60 4.92
N PHE A 13 -4.08 6.71 3.61
CA PHE A 13 -2.81 7.23 3.06
C PHE A 13 -2.59 8.72 3.37
N GLU A 14 -3.66 9.50 3.50
CA GLU A 14 -3.57 10.91 3.90
C GLU A 14 -3.31 11.06 5.40
N ALA A 15 -3.88 10.17 6.22
CA ALA A 15 -3.74 10.20 7.68
C ALA A 15 -2.42 9.60 8.17
N PHE A 16 -1.88 8.63 7.45
CA PHE A 16 -0.64 7.94 7.78
C PHE A 16 0.37 8.18 6.66
N GLU A 17 1.40 8.98 6.93
CA GLU A 17 2.53 9.22 6.04
C GLU A 17 3.40 7.95 5.94
N CYS A 18 2.92 6.94 5.21
CA CYS A 18 3.54 5.62 5.19
C CYS A 18 4.63 5.50 4.12
N ASP A 19 5.84 5.15 4.53
CA ASP A 19 6.95 4.80 3.63
C ASP A 19 6.81 3.39 3.03
N VAL A 20 6.35 2.43 3.83
CA VAL A 20 6.13 1.03 3.44
C VAL A 20 4.73 0.61 3.83
N VAL A 21 3.96 0.06 2.88
CA VAL A 21 2.55 -0.29 3.06
C VAL A 21 2.28 -1.71 2.60
N TYR A 22 1.52 -2.42 3.41
CA TYR A 22 1.02 -3.77 3.17
C TYR A 22 -0.48 -3.79 3.37
N ILE A 23 -1.23 -4.15 2.33
CA ILE A 23 -2.69 -4.25 2.42
C ILE A 23 -3.10 -5.61 1.87
N ASP A 24 -3.75 -6.39 2.72
CA ASP A 24 -4.39 -7.65 2.36
C ASP A 24 -5.90 -7.46 2.41
N TYR A 25 -6.58 -7.81 1.33
CA TYR A 25 -8.03 -7.76 1.23
C TYR A 25 -8.57 -9.17 0.96
N VAL A 26 -9.40 -9.65 1.88
CA VAL A 26 -10.01 -10.98 1.82
C VAL A 26 -11.51 -10.82 1.84
N VAL A 27 -12.18 -11.32 0.80
CA VAL A 27 -13.65 -11.33 0.77
C VAL A 27 -14.13 -12.56 1.52
N ARG A 28 -14.94 -12.32 2.56
CA ARG A 28 -15.52 -13.38 3.38
C ARG A 28 -17.03 -13.43 3.16
N GLY A 29 -17.51 -14.64 2.91
CA GLY A 29 -18.93 -14.87 2.60
C GLY A 29 -19.25 -14.68 1.11
N TYR A 30 -20.46 -15.05 0.73
CA TYR A 30 -20.97 -14.97 -0.63
C TYR A 30 -22.50 -14.90 -0.60
N THR A 31 -23.09 -14.30 -1.63
CA THR A 31 -24.52 -14.44 -1.91
C THR A 31 -24.76 -15.54 -2.94
N ARG A 32 -26.01 -15.99 -3.11
CA ARG A 32 -26.39 -16.98 -4.11
C ARG A 32 -27.45 -16.42 -5.03
N LEU A 33 -27.30 -16.66 -6.32
CA LEU A 33 -28.36 -16.44 -7.30
C LEU A 33 -29.43 -17.53 -7.18
N GLU A 34 -30.60 -17.32 -7.79
CA GLU A 34 -31.69 -18.29 -7.83
C GLU A 34 -31.29 -19.64 -8.44
N ASN A 35 -30.33 -19.62 -9.38
CA ASN A 35 -29.74 -20.82 -9.99
C ASN A 35 -28.69 -21.53 -9.10
N GLY A 36 -28.45 -21.03 -7.88
CA GLY A 36 -27.49 -21.59 -6.92
C GLY A 36 -26.04 -21.15 -7.13
N GLN A 37 -25.73 -20.36 -8.15
CA GLN A 37 -24.39 -19.83 -8.39
C GLN A 37 -23.98 -18.90 -7.23
N LYS A 38 -22.77 -19.14 -6.68
CA LYS A 38 -22.18 -18.29 -5.64
C LYS A 38 -21.58 -17.03 -6.26
N ILE A 39 -21.90 -15.88 -5.68
CA ILE A 39 -21.37 -14.57 -6.03
C ILE A 39 -20.62 -14.05 -4.81
N TYR A 40 -19.30 -13.93 -4.92
CA TYR A 40 -18.43 -13.43 -3.85
C TYR A 40 -18.27 -11.91 -3.94
N ASN A 41 -18.15 -11.38 -5.16
CA ASN A 41 -18.08 -9.95 -5.44
C ASN A 41 -19.20 -9.56 -6.41
N ASP A 42 -19.86 -8.44 -6.10
CA ASP A 42 -20.85 -7.77 -6.93
C ASP A 42 -20.23 -6.86 -8.01
N HIS A 43 -18.92 -6.61 -7.91
CA HIS A 43 -18.13 -5.83 -8.86
C HIS A 43 -16.87 -6.57 -9.29
N TYR A 44 -16.38 -6.25 -10.49
CA TYR A 44 -15.09 -6.74 -10.97
C TYR A 44 -13.97 -6.06 -10.19
N PHE A 45 -13.07 -6.86 -9.61
CA PHE A 45 -11.99 -6.40 -8.76
C PHE A 45 -10.67 -7.02 -9.21
N ASN A 46 -9.76 -6.16 -9.68
CA ASN A 46 -8.47 -6.57 -10.22
C ASN A 46 -7.32 -6.31 -9.26
N SER A 47 -7.26 -5.11 -8.70
CA SER A 47 -6.19 -4.70 -7.80
C SER A 47 -6.72 -3.84 -6.68
N ILE A 48 -6.15 -4.00 -5.48
CA ILE A 48 -6.36 -3.03 -4.38
C ILE A 48 -5.92 -1.63 -4.82
N GLN A 49 -4.92 -1.52 -5.70
CA GLN A 49 -4.40 -0.24 -6.19
C GLN A 49 -5.44 0.55 -6.98
N ASP A 50 -6.46 -0.10 -7.55
CA ASP A 50 -7.55 0.57 -8.28
C ASP A 50 -8.38 1.51 -7.37
N TYR A 51 -8.28 1.33 -6.05
CA TYR A 51 -8.97 2.14 -5.04
C TYR A 51 -8.09 3.27 -4.48
N ILE A 52 -6.83 3.35 -4.89
CA ILE A 52 -5.87 4.34 -4.42
C ILE A 52 -5.73 5.43 -5.48
N LYS A 53 -5.83 6.71 -5.07
CA LYS A 53 -5.64 7.85 -5.97
C LYS A 53 -4.30 7.74 -6.69
N LYS A 54 -4.29 8.06 -7.98
CA LYS A 54 -3.10 8.01 -8.83
C LYS A 54 -1.94 8.83 -8.26
N GLU A 55 -2.22 10.04 -7.78
CA GLU A 55 -1.23 10.93 -7.14
C GLU A 55 -0.60 10.33 -5.88
N THR A 56 -1.34 9.51 -5.13
CA THR A 56 -0.82 8.77 -3.98
C THR A 56 0.09 7.65 -4.45
N LEU A 57 -0.36 6.85 -5.42
CA LEU A 57 0.45 5.75 -6.00
C LEU A 57 1.76 6.23 -6.62
N GLU A 58 1.78 7.42 -7.21
CA GLU A 58 2.98 8.03 -7.82
C GLU A 58 4.09 8.35 -6.79
N LYS A 59 3.78 8.40 -5.49
CA LYS A 59 4.78 8.51 -4.42
C LYS A 59 5.55 7.21 -4.19
N TYR A 60 4.98 6.07 -4.61
CA TYR A 60 5.52 4.73 -4.39
C TYR A 60 6.22 4.21 -5.65
N GLN A 61 7.55 4.12 -5.60
CA GLN A 61 8.34 3.59 -6.72
C GLN A 61 8.22 2.07 -6.84
N TYR A 62 8.23 1.37 -5.71
CA TYR A 62 8.14 -0.08 -5.68
C TYR A 62 6.71 -0.49 -5.35
N ARG A 63 6.13 -1.28 -6.25
CA ARG A 63 4.74 -1.74 -6.14
C ARG A 63 4.70 -3.21 -6.51
N GLN A 64 4.14 -4.04 -5.64
CA GLN A 64 3.87 -5.45 -5.89
C GLN A 64 2.39 -5.70 -5.66
N ASP A 65 1.77 -6.49 -6.52
CA ASP A 65 0.36 -6.84 -6.42
C ASP A 65 0.20 -8.35 -6.68
N ILE A 66 -0.57 -9.00 -5.82
CA ILE A 66 -0.87 -10.43 -5.88
C ILE A 66 -2.38 -10.56 -5.88
N ASN A 67 -2.91 -11.11 -6.98
CA ASN A 67 -4.33 -11.40 -7.13
C ASN A 67 -4.55 -12.91 -7.16
N MET A 68 -5.20 -13.42 -6.12
CA MET A 68 -5.63 -14.81 -5.99
C MET A 68 -7.16 -14.86 -6.05
N ALA A 69 -7.72 -14.47 -7.20
CA ALA A 69 -9.17 -14.36 -7.42
C ALA A 69 -9.95 -15.64 -7.08
N HIS A 70 -9.36 -16.83 -7.28
CA HIS A 70 -10.00 -18.10 -6.91
C HIS A 70 -10.28 -18.21 -5.41
N ASP A 71 -9.35 -17.71 -4.60
CA ASP A 71 -9.43 -17.75 -3.13
C ASP A 71 -10.10 -16.49 -2.54
N ASN A 72 -10.47 -15.53 -3.40
CA ASN A 72 -10.95 -14.21 -3.01
C ASN A 72 -9.97 -13.45 -2.10
N ILE A 73 -8.68 -13.53 -2.44
CA ILE A 73 -7.59 -12.86 -1.72
C ILE A 73 -6.85 -11.93 -2.69
N TRP A 74 -6.62 -10.71 -2.25
CA TRP A 74 -5.79 -9.73 -2.94
C TRP A 74 -4.81 -9.11 -1.96
N GLN A 75 -3.61 -8.83 -2.44
CA GLN A 75 -2.55 -8.22 -1.63
C GLN A 75 -1.80 -7.19 -2.46
N THR A 76 -1.63 -5.99 -1.94
CA THR A 76 -0.72 -4.99 -2.51
C THR A 76 0.34 -4.60 -1.49
N LYS A 77 1.57 -4.45 -1.97
CA LYS A 77 2.69 -3.88 -1.22
C LYS A 77 3.20 -2.65 -1.95
N LEU A 78 3.42 -1.58 -1.21
CA LEU A 78 3.96 -0.33 -1.75
C LEU A 78 5.17 0.12 -0.91
N MET A 79 6.21 0.62 -1.56
CA MET A 79 7.32 1.30 -0.89
C MET A 79 7.70 2.56 -1.65
N VAL A 80 7.87 3.65 -0.90
CA VAL A 80 8.23 4.96 -1.43
C VAL A 80 9.58 4.91 -2.16
N LYS A 81 9.79 5.85 -3.07
CA LYS A 81 11.13 6.08 -3.61
C LYS A 81 12.07 6.55 -2.49
N PRO A 82 13.39 6.31 -2.59
CA PRO A 82 14.35 6.96 -1.72
C PRO A 82 14.14 8.46 -1.75
N MET A 83 13.85 9.06 -0.59
CA MET A 83 13.67 10.50 -0.44
C MET A 83 14.91 11.13 0.21
N GLY A 84 15.04 12.44 0.08
CA GLY A 84 16.09 13.18 0.78
C GLY A 84 15.83 13.22 2.30
N PRO A 85 16.89 13.44 3.10
CA PRO A 85 16.80 13.46 4.56
C PRO A 85 15.81 14.49 5.11
N GLU A 86 15.54 15.56 4.37
CA GLU A 86 14.57 16.59 4.74
C GLU A 86 13.16 16.06 5.04
N ASN A 87 12.80 14.86 4.55
CA ASN A 87 11.50 14.23 4.79
C ASN A 87 11.44 13.48 6.13
N TYR A 88 12.59 13.27 6.79
CA TYR A 88 12.71 12.50 8.03
C TYR A 88 13.26 13.34 9.18
N LEU A 89 13.66 14.60 8.91
CA LEU A 89 14.16 15.52 9.92
C LEU A 89 13.03 16.32 10.55
N LEU A 90 13.15 16.56 11.86
CA LEU A 90 12.26 17.46 12.62
C LEU A 90 12.33 18.90 12.07
N ASP A 91 13.54 19.38 11.75
CA ASP A 91 13.76 20.59 10.97
C ASP A 91 14.42 20.22 9.63
N PRO A 92 13.73 20.40 8.49
CA PRO A 92 14.27 20.13 7.16
C PRO A 92 15.60 20.84 6.84
N ASN A 93 15.94 21.93 7.56
CA ASN A 93 17.16 22.68 7.35
C ASN A 93 18.39 22.05 8.03
N ASP A 94 18.22 21.11 8.94
CA ASP A 94 19.31 20.43 9.67
C ASP A 94 20.00 19.32 8.85
N LYS A 95 19.90 19.39 7.53
CA LYS A 95 20.39 18.38 6.59
C LYS A 95 21.92 18.25 6.49
N ASN A 96 22.67 19.07 7.23
CA ASN A 96 24.15 19.12 7.19
C ASN A 96 24.82 18.32 8.32
N HIS A 97 24.06 17.56 9.10
CA HIS A 97 24.61 16.74 10.17
C HIS A 97 25.46 15.57 9.60
N PRO A 98 26.68 15.33 10.12
CA PRO A 98 27.64 14.38 9.51
C PRO A 98 27.17 12.92 9.48
N GLU A 99 26.24 12.55 10.35
CA GLU A 99 25.68 11.18 10.39
C GLU A 99 24.49 10.97 9.44
N ILE A 100 24.00 11.99 8.75
CA ILE A 100 22.77 11.90 7.95
C ILE A 100 22.88 10.81 6.88
N ASP A 101 23.96 10.79 6.13
CA ASP A 101 24.15 9.82 5.04
C ASP A 101 24.09 8.38 5.58
N HIS A 102 24.75 8.14 6.72
CA HIS A 102 24.73 6.82 7.37
C HIS A 102 23.32 6.44 7.87
N LYS A 103 22.59 7.37 8.50
CA LYS A 103 21.22 7.12 8.96
C LYS A 103 20.25 6.88 7.81
N MET A 104 20.40 7.61 6.71
CA MET A 104 19.59 7.42 5.50
C MET A 104 19.87 6.07 4.82
N GLU A 105 21.13 5.60 4.84
CA GLU A 105 21.47 4.26 4.36
C GLU A 105 20.83 3.16 5.22
N LEU A 106 20.89 3.30 6.55
CA LEU A 106 20.23 2.38 7.47
C LEU A 106 18.71 2.36 7.27
N LEU A 107 18.07 3.53 7.17
CA LEU A 107 16.62 3.63 6.92
C LEU A 107 16.24 2.95 5.60
N ASN A 108 16.98 3.20 4.52
CA ASN A 108 16.72 2.53 3.24
C ASN A 108 16.90 1.02 3.31
N LYS A 109 17.89 0.54 4.07
CA LYS A 109 18.10 -0.89 4.29
C LYS A 109 16.92 -1.50 5.07
N GLU A 110 16.49 -0.89 6.17
CA GLU A 110 15.35 -1.35 6.96
C GLU A 110 14.06 -1.37 6.13
N MET A 111 13.78 -0.32 5.36
CA MET A 111 12.61 -0.27 4.47
C MET A 111 12.63 -1.41 3.45
N ARG A 112 13.79 -1.69 2.84
CA ARG A 112 13.95 -2.80 1.88
C ARG A 112 13.77 -4.17 2.53
N GLU A 113 14.28 -4.35 3.74
CA GLU A 113 14.11 -5.58 4.53
C GLU A 113 12.63 -5.80 4.86
N VAL A 114 11.94 -4.76 5.35
CA VAL A 114 10.50 -4.80 5.61
C VAL A 114 9.73 -5.08 4.34
N PHE A 115 10.11 -4.50 3.19
CA PHE A 115 9.45 -4.73 1.91
C PHE A 115 9.80 -6.09 1.25
N HIS A 116 10.82 -6.79 1.76
CA HIS A 116 11.39 -8.00 1.15
C HIS A 116 11.94 -7.79 -0.28
N LEU A 117 12.57 -6.63 -0.52
CA LEU A 117 13.39 -6.38 -1.70
C LEU A 117 14.83 -6.85 -1.41
N ASN A 118 15.12 -8.11 -1.76
CA ASN A 118 16.48 -8.64 -1.76
C ASN A 118 17.22 -8.24 -3.05
#